data_AF-A0A931Z6Z5-F1
#
_entry.id   AF-A0A931Z6Z5-F1
#
_cell.length_a   1.000
_cell.length_b   1.000
_cell.length_c   1.000
_cell.angle_alpha   90.00
_cell.angle_beta   90.00
_cell.angle_gamma   90.00
#
_symmetry.space_group_name_H-M   'P 1'
#
loop_
_entity.id
_entity.type
_entity.pdbx_description
1 polymer ?
#
loop_
_entity_poly.entity_id
_entity_poly.type
_entity_poly.pdbx_seq_one_letter_code
_entity_poly.pdbx_strand_id
1 'polypeptide(L)'
;MSASRELGPPWGVGLGCGLECGAAGGKLSGVLAEFKQVKQEASGGRRRWFEDEAMELIVWYRGDGAVDGFQLCYPGADRRERALTWRTVGGFSHALVDSGDTRPDKNLTPVLTPDGVVPWAKIETEFGARAAELEPELREFVAGHLRRRNE
;
A
#
# COMPACT_ATOMS: atom_id res chain seq x y z
N MET A 1 27.71 28.55 59.39
CA MET A 1 28.27 29.11 58.14
C MET A 1 28.71 27.94 57.26
N SER A 2 28.48 28.08 55.95
CA SER A 2 28.96 27.24 54.83
C SER A 2 28.18 25.96 54.48
N ALA A 3 27.13 26.19 53.67
CA ALA A 3 27.03 25.84 52.25
C ALA A 3 27.19 24.38 51.76
N SER A 4 26.13 23.95 51.08
CA SER A 4 25.99 22.88 50.09
C SER A 4 27.13 22.75 49.07
N ARG A 5 27.44 21.50 48.65
CA ARG A 5 27.20 21.01 47.28
C ARG A 5 27.56 19.53 47.09
N GLU A 6 26.60 18.85 46.47
CA GLU A 6 26.54 17.65 45.64
C GLU A 6 27.84 16.96 45.19
N LEU A 7 27.77 15.62 45.02
CA LEU A 7 27.97 14.92 43.73
C LEU A 7 27.62 13.42 43.89
N GLY A 8 26.52 13.01 43.27
CA GLY A 8 26.12 11.59 43.10
C GLY A 8 26.78 10.95 41.87
N PRO A 9 26.72 9.60 41.74
CA PRO A 9 27.51 8.84 40.77
C PRO A 9 26.95 8.88 39.33
N PRO A 10 27.81 8.73 38.31
CA PRO A 10 27.43 8.79 36.90
C PRO A 10 26.94 7.43 36.40
N TRP A 11 25.62 7.24 36.33
CA TRP A 11 25.04 6.19 35.49
C TRP A 11 24.27 6.88 34.36
N GLY A 12 24.86 6.82 33.16
CA GLY A 12 24.20 7.23 31.94
C GLY A 12 23.13 6.22 31.55
N VAL A 13 21.87 6.58 31.80
CA VAL A 13 20.75 6.16 30.93
C VAL A 13 21.05 6.68 29.53
N GLY A 14 21.04 5.88 28.47
CA GLY A 14 20.00 4.94 28.12
C GLY A 14 19.36 5.46 26.84
N LEU A 15 19.81 4.92 25.70
CA LEU A 15 19.07 4.75 24.45
C LEU A 15 18.18 5.93 24.00
N GLY A 16 18.78 6.87 23.27
CA GLY A 16 18.09 7.70 22.29
C GLY A 16 18.59 7.32 20.91
N CYS A 17 18.10 6.22 20.34
CA CYS A 17 18.25 5.95 18.91
C CYS A 17 17.41 7.01 18.19
N GLY A 18 18.04 8.12 17.81
CA GLY A 18 17.47 9.13 16.93
C GLY A 18 17.27 8.53 15.55
N LEU A 19 16.21 7.74 15.41
CA LEU A 19 15.64 7.47 14.10
C LEU A 19 14.90 8.75 13.71
N GLU A 20 15.61 9.64 13.05
CA GLU A 20 15.00 10.70 12.25
C GLU A 20 14.13 10.01 11.21
N CYS A 21 12.85 9.85 11.55
CA CYS A 21 11.83 9.40 10.64
C CYS A 21 11.63 10.55 9.64
N GLY A 22 12.41 10.53 8.57
CA GLY A 22 12.28 11.46 7.46
C GLY A 22 10.85 11.41 6.93
N ALA A 23 10.06 12.41 7.29
CA ALA A 23 8.79 12.67 6.68
C ALA A 23 9.06 13.11 5.24
N ALA A 24 9.13 12.14 4.32
CA ALA A 24 8.93 12.40 2.90
C ALA A 24 7.44 12.74 2.73
N GLY A 25 7.09 13.99 3.04
CA GLY A 25 5.79 14.60 2.72
C GLY A 25 5.69 14.79 1.22
N GLY A 26 5.47 13.70 0.49
CA GLY A 26 4.99 13.75 -0.88
C GLY A 26 3.56 14.30 -0.85
N LYS A 27 3.33 15.42 -1.53
CA LYS A 27 1.99 15.98 -1.73
C LYS A 27 1.12 14.89 -2.36
N LEU A 28 0.04 14.49 -1.70
CA LEU A 28 -0.94 13.55 -2.27
C LEU A 28 -1.73 14.35 -3.34
N SER A 29 -1.24 14.41 -4.57
CA SER A 29 -1.81 15.26 -5.64
C SER A 29 -2.80 14.55 -6.57
N GLY A 30 -2.98 13.24 -6.42
CA GLY A 30 -3.86 12.43 -7.27
C GLY A 30 -5.14 11.97 -6.57
N VAL A 31 -6.18 11.73 -7.36
CA VAL A 31 -7.38 10.99 -6.98
C VAL A 31 -7.48 9.80 -7.92
N LEU A 32 -7.83 8.63 -7.40
CA LEU A 32 -7.98 7.41 -8.19
C LEU A 32 -9.10 7.57 -9.22
N ALA A 33 -8.73 7.57 -10.50
CA ALA A 33 -9.65 7.69 -11.62
C ALA A 33 -9.76 6.36 -12.39
N GLU A 34 -10.97 5.98 -12.79
CA GLU A 34 -11.18 4.71 -13.52
C GLU A 34 -10.62 4.77 -14.95
N PHE A 35 -9.70 3.86 -15.26
CA PHE A 35 -9.30 3.60 -16.62
C PHE A 35 -10.35 2.71 -17.30
N LYS A 36 -11.14 3.29 -18.22
CA LYS A 36 -12.30 2.59 -18.82
C LYS A 36 -11.94 1.59 -19.91
N GLN A 37 -10.71 1.63 -20.45
CA GLN A 37 -10.28 0.80 -21.57
C GLN A 37 -9.58 -0.49 -21.13
N VAL A 38 -10.03 -1.10 -20.03
CA VAL A 38 -9.48 -2.36 -19.53
C VAL A 38 -10.02 -3.53 -20.36
N LYS A 39 -9.12 -4.26 -21.03
CA LYS A 39 -9.45 -5.56 -21.62
C LYS A 39 -10.02 -6.49 -20.56
N GLN A 40 -11.22 -7.01 -20.82
CA GLN A 40 -11.89 -8.00 -19.98
C GLN A 40 -11.53 -9.41 -20.46
N GLU A 41 -11.30 -10.33 -19.54
CA GLU A 41 -11.07 -11.73 -19.88
C GLU A 41 -12.41 -12.41 -20.21
N ALA A 42 -12.40 -13.27 -21.23
CA ALA A 42 -13.62 -13.93 -21.72
C ALA A 42 -14.22 -14.94 -20.71
N SER A 43 -13.46 -15.34 -19.69
CA SER A 43 -13.80 -16.39 -18.72
C SER A 43 -14.77 -15.96 -17.61
N GLY A 44 -15.44 -14.82 -17.74
CA GLY A 44 -16.61 -14.44 -16.91
C GLY A 44 -16.32 -13.61 -15.66
N GLY A 45 -15.07 -13.23 -15.40
CA GLY A 45 -14.72 -12.25 -14.37
C GLY A 45 -14.62 -10.83 -14.95
N ARG A 46 -15.12 -9.82 -14.24
CA ARG A 46 -14.93 -8.41 -14.61
C ARG A 46 -13.76 -7.83 -13.82
N ARG A 47 -12.93 -7.02 -14.47
CA ARG A 47 -11.86 -6.25 -13.82
C ARG A 47 -12.07 -4.76 -14.03
N ARG A 48 -11.94 -3.99 -12.96
CA ARG A 48 -11.85 -2.51 -13.00
C ARG A 48 -10.47 -2.09 -12.55
N TRP A 49 -9.96 -1.02 -13.12
CA TRP A 49 -8.65 -0.44 -12.79
C TRP A 49 -8.82 1.05 -12.59
N PHE A 50 -8.33 1.52 -11.46
CA PHE A 50 -8.24 2.93 -11.11
C PHE A 50 -6.79 3.27 -10.84
N GLU A 51 -6.35 4.45 -11.25
CA GLU A 51 -4.97 4.89 -11.05
C GLU A 51 -4.89 6.38 -10.74
N ASP A 52 -3.81 6.73 -10.05
CA ASP A 52 -3.25 8.07 -10.02
C ASP A 52 -1.72 7.99 -10.11
N GLU A 53 -1.02 9.12 -9.94
CA GLU A 53 0.44 9.20 -10.07
C GLU A 53 1.22 8.35 -9.04
N ALA A 54 0.59 7.92 -7.95
CA ALA A 54 1.24 7.28 -6.81
C ALA A 54 0.62 5.95 -6.39
N MET A 55 -0.60 5.64 -6.82
CA MET A 55 -1.33 4.46 -6.40
C MET A 55 -2.22 3.94 -7.51
N GLU A 56 -2.27 2.62 -7.65
CA GLU A 56 -3.24 1.93 -8.49
C GLU A 56 -4.12 1.02 -7.64
N LEU A 57 -5.40 0.96 -8.01
CA LEU A 57 -6.37 0.01 -7.49
C LEU A 57 -6.90 -0.86 -8.62
N ILE A 58 -6.69 -2.16 -8.51
CA ILE A 58 -7.28 -3.15 -9.40
C ILE A 58 -8.34 -3.92 -8.61
N VAL A 59 -9.54 -4.06 -9.17
CA VAL A 59 -10.67 -4.77 -8.53
C VAL A 59 -11.15 -5.87 -9.44
N TRP A 60 -11.22 -7.10 -8.91
CA TRP A 60 -11.78 -8.25 -9.59
C TRP A 60 -13.18 -8.56 -9.08
N TYR A 61 -14.08 -8.88 -9.99
CA TYR A 61 -15.46 -9.26 -9.71
C TYR A 61 -15.75 -10.65 -10.27
N ARG A 62 -16.55 -11.42 -9.54
CA ARG A 62 -17.13 -12.69 -9.99
C ARG A 62 -18.27 -12.43 -10.98
N GLY A 63 -18.73 -13.48 -11.66
CA GLY A 63 -19.81 -13.39 -12.65
C GLY A 63 -21.16 -12.94 -12.08
N ASP A 64 -21.37 -13.04 -10.76
CA ASP A 64 -22.53 -12.54 -10.03
C ASP A 64 -22.42 -11.04 -9.66
N GLY A 65 -21.30 -10.39 -10.00
CA GLY A 65 -21.03 -8.99 -9.69
C GLY A 65 -20.45 -8.74 -8.29
N ALA A 66 -20.23 -9.77 -7.48
CA ALA A 66 -19.58 -9.62 -6.19
C ALA A 66 -18.07 -9.43 -6.34
N VAL A 67 -17.44 -8.66 -5.45
CA VAL A 67 -15.98 -8.50 -5.44
C VAL A 67 -15.31 -9.83 -5.07
N ASP A 68 -14.39 -10.28 -5.92
CA ASP A 68 -13.56 -11.46 -5.74
C ASP A 68 -12.23 -11.15 -5.05
N GLY A 69 -11.76 -9.93 -5.23
CA GLY A 69 -10.51 -9.44 -4.68
C GLY A 69 -10.16 -8.04 -5.15
N PHE A 70 -9.10 -7.49 -4.58
CA PHE A 70 -8.48 -6.25 -5.05
C PHE A 70 -6.96 -6.28 -4.86
N GLN A 71 -6.27 -5.40 -5.57
CA GLN A 71 -4.83 -5.17 -5.41
C GLN A 71 -4.56 -3.69 -5.41
N LEU A 72 -3.76 -3.25 -4.44
CA LEU A 72 -3.21 -1.91 -4.36
C LEU A 72 -1.73 -1.95 -4.73
N CYS A 73 -1.36 -1.22 -5.77
CA CYS A 73 0.04 -1.00 -6.14
C CYS A 73 0.48 0.37 -5.63
N TYR A 74 1.64 0.44 -4.99
CA TYR A 74 2.17 1.68 -4.40
C TYR A 74 3.70 1.64 -4.27
N PRO A 75 4.39 2.79 -4.28
CA PRO A 75 5.82 2.85 -4.05
C PRO A 75 6.18 2.72 -2.56
N GLY A 76 7.14 1.84 -2.28
CA GLY A 76 7.84 1.75 -1.01
C GLY A 76 8.72 2.97 -0.74
N ALA A 77 9.26 3.06 0.48
CA ALA A 77 10.20 4.12 0.84
C ALA A 77 11.51 4.08 0.02
N ASP A 78 11.86 2.89 -0.48
CA ASP A 78 12.96 2.62 -1.41
C ASP A 78 12.61 2.93 -2.88
N ARG A 79 11.42 3.48 -3.14
CA ARG A 79 10.84 3.74 -4.47
C ARG A 79 10.59 2.48 -5.30
N ARG A 80 10.64 1.30 -4.69
CA ARG A 80 10.27 0.05 -5.35
C ARG A 80 8.78 -0.16 -5.24
N GLU A 81 8.16 -0.60 -6.32
CA GLU A 81 6.73 -0.89 -6.33
C GLU A 81 6.41 -2.12 -5.48
N ARG A 82 5.29 -2.03 -4.77
CA ARG A 82 4.76 -3.08 -3.92
C ARG A 82 3.30 -3.28 -4.25
N ALA A 83 2.87 -4.54 -4.20
CA ALA A 83 1.49 -4.93 -4.40
C ALA A 83 0.94 -5.53 -3.11
N LEU A 84 -0.07 -4.89 -2.54
CA LEU A 84 -0.90 -5.46 -1.48
C LEU A 84 -2.16 -6.04 -2.12
N THR A 85 -2.27 -7.36 -2.12
CA THR A 85 -3.37 -8.08 -2.76
C THR A 85 -4.26 -8.70 -1.70
N TRP A 86 -5.57 -8.49 -1.81
CA TRP A 86 -6.57 -9.22 -1.05
C TRP A 86 -7.41 -10.08 -1.99
N ARG A 87 -7.63 -11.34 -1.60
CA ARG A 87 -8.54 -12.27 -2.29
C ARG A 87 -9.54 -12.84 -1.31
N THR A 88 -10.75 -13.09 -1.79
CA THR A 88 -11.79 -13.75 -0.98
C THR A 88 -11.34 -15.14 -0.51
N VAL A 89 -10.47 -15.79 -1.26
CA VAL A 89 -9.77 -17.03 -0.87
C VAL A 89 -8.32 -16.68 -0.61
N GLY A 90 -7.87 -16.83 0.65
CA GLY A 90 -6.46 -16.68 1.03
C GLY A 90 -6.06 -15.32 1.60
N GLY A 91 -6.98 -14.36 1.70
CA GLY A 91 -6.76 -13.13 2.46
C GLY A 91 -5.72 -12.19 1.83
N PHE A 92 -4.94 -11.52 2.68
CA PHE A 92 -3.91 -10.59 2.25
C PHE A 92 -2.58 -11.26 1.90
N SER A 93 -1.97 -10.80 0.82
CA SER A 93 -0.58 -11.06 0.47
C SER A 93 0.12 -9.78 0.08
N HIS A 94 1.40 -9.67 0.40
CA HIS A 94 2.21 -8.50 0.13
C HIS A 94 3.47 -8.89 -0.61
N ALA A 95 3.72 -8.20 -1.71
CA ALA A 95 4.82 -8.52 -2.61
C ALA A 95 5.53 -7.29 -3.15
N LEU A 96 6.84 -7.40 -3.33
CA LEU A 96 7.64 -6.51 -4.15
C LEU A 96 7.32 -6.84 -5.61
N VAL A 97 7.03 -5.80 -6.38
CA VAL A 97 6.91 -5.88 -7.83
C VAL A 97 8.30 -5.70 -8.41
N ASP A 98 8.90 -6.78 -8.91
CA ASP A 98 10.10 -6.68 -9.73
C ASP A 98 9.67 -6.61 -11.20
N SER A 99 9.76 -5.41 -11.77
CA SER A 99 9.41 -5.15 -13.18
C SER A 99 10.40 -5.80 -14.17
N GLY A 100 11.50 -6.40 -13.69
CA GLY A 100 12.58 -6.92 -14.55
C GLY A 100 13.39 -5.80 -15.22
N ASP A 101 14.58 -6.14 -15.72
CA ASP A 101 15.51 -5.20 -16.37
C ASP A 101 14.80 -4.44 -17.52
N THR A 102 14.96 -3.12 -17.57
CA THR A 102 14.23 -2.14 -18.42
C THR A 102 14.62 -2.20 -19.90
N ARG A 103 15.07 -3.35 -20.39
CA ARG A 103 15.47 -3.50 -21.78
C ARG A 103 14.23 -3.74 -22.66
N PRO A 104 14.04 -2.97 -23.74
CA PRO A 104 12.87 -3.08 -24.61
C PRO A 104 12.74 -4.44 -25.33
N ASP A 105 13.76 -5.30 -25.27
CA ASP A 105 13.81 -6.61 -25.91
C ASP A 105 13.31 -7.76 -25.03
N LYS A 106 12.95 -7.51 -23.76
CA LYS A 106 12.41 -8.55 -22.86
C LYS A 106 11.10 -8.15 -22.21
N ASN A 107 10.02 -8.77 -22.69
CA ASN A 107 8.69 -8.70 -22.10
C ASN A 107 8.64 -9.62 -20.85
N LEU A 108 9.32 -9.23 -19.77
CA LEU A 108 9.33 -10.01 -18.53
C LEU A 108 8.04 -9.74 -17.75
N THR A 109 7.36 -10.83 -17.38
CA THR A 109 6.17 -10.78 -16.51
C THR A 109 6.60 -10.28 -15.13
N PRO A 110 5.97 -9.25 -14.55
CA PRO A 110 6.32 -8.76 -13.22
C PRO A 110 6.33 -9.92 -12.21
N VAL A 111 7.43 -10.06 -11.47
CA VAL A 111 7.58 -11.13 -10.47
C VAL A 111 7.19 -10.58 -9.11
N LEU A 112 6.15 -11.15 -8.51
CA LEU A 112 5.75 -10.87 -7.14
C LEU A 112 6.63 -11.67 -6.17
N THR A 113 7.51 -10.98 -5.45
CA THR A 113 8.34 -11.60 -4.40
C THR A 113 7.75 -11.27 -3.03
N PRO A 114 7.60 -12.25 -2.10
CA PRO A 114 7.09 -11.96 -0.76
C PRO A 114 7.82 -10.78 -0.12
N ASP A 115 7.04 -9.83 0.36
CA ASP A 115 7.54 -8.58 0.90
C ASP A 115 7.03 -8.39 2.31
N GLY A 116 7.95 -8.11 3.23
CA GLY A 116 7.76 -8.33 4.66
C GLY A 116 6.62 -7.53 5.29
N VAL A 117 6.95 -6.55 6.13
CA VAL A 117 5.94 -5.86 6.93
C VAL A 117 5.12 -4.91 6.05
N VAL A 118 3.79 -5.08 6.05
CA VAL A 118 2.86 -4.18 5.39
C VAL A 118 2.76 -2.86 6.18
N PRO A 119 2.98 -1.69 5.56
CA PRO A 119 2.82 -0.39 6.20
C PRO A 119 1.33 0.04 6.26
N TRP A 120 0.50 -0.72 6.99
CA TRP A 120 -0.97 -0.58 7.03
C TRP A 120 -1.46 0.86 7.20
N ALA A 121 -0.96 1.57 8.22
CA ALA A 121 -1.41 2.93 8.51
C ALA A 121 -1.13 3.91 7.37
N LYS A 122 -0.01 3.74 6.66
CA LYS A 122 0.33 4.55 5.48
C LYS A 122 -0.65 4.25 4.35
N ILE A 123 -0.86 2.97 4.03
CA ILE A 123 -1.76 2.54 2.94
C ILE A 123 -3.19 3.01 3.22
N GLU A 124 -3.69 2.82 4.44
CA GLU A 124 -5.02 3.28 4.86
C GLU A 124 -5.20 4.79 4.67
N THR A 125 -4.21 5.58 5.10
CA THR A 125 -4.23 7.05 4.96
C THR A 125 -4.18 7.49 3.50
N GLU A 126 -3.27 6.91 2.72
CA GLU A 126 -3.06 7.26 1.31
C GLU A 126 -4.24 6.85 0.43
N PHE A 127 -4.80 5.66 0.67
CA PHE A 127 -6.01 5.20 -0.01
C PHE A 127 -7.19 6.11 0.33
N GLY A 128 -7.40 6.44 1.62
CA GLY A 128 -8.49 7.30 2.04
C GLY A 128 -8.48 8.69 1.37
N ALA A 129 -7.30 9.28 1.21
CA ALA A 129 -7.15 10.56 0.52
C ALA A 129 -7.44 10.48 -0.99
N ARG A 130 -7.06 9.36 -1.63
CA ARG A 130 -7.15 9.18 -3.10
C ARG A 130 -8.46 8.57 -3.56
N ALA A 131 -9.17 7.89 -2.68
CA ALA A 131 -10.42 7.19 -3.02
C ALA A 131 -11.63 8.13 -3.11
N ALA A 132 -11.44 9.45 -3.03
CA ALA A 132 -12.51 10.45 -2.90
C ALA A 132 -13.52 10.46 -4.05
N GLU A 133 -13.16 9.97 -5.23
CA GLU A 133 -14.06 9.85 -6.40
C GLU A 133 -14.54 8.42 -6.67
N LEU A 134 -14.02 7.41 -5.94
CA LEU A 134 -14.54 6.05 -6.03
C LEU A 134 -15.97 5.98 -5.52
N GLU A 135 -16.76 5.03 -6.06
CA GLU A 135 -18.11 4.81 -5.57
C GLU A 135 -18.10 4.47 -4.07
N PRO A 136 -19.04 5.00 -3.26
CA PRO A 136 -19.02 4.83 -1.80
C PRO A 136 -18.95 3.37 -1.36
N GLU A 137 -19.64 2.48 -2.06
CA GLU A 137 -19.65 1.04 -1.77
C GLU A 137 -18.26 0.41 -1.96
N LEU A 138 -17.59 0.72 -3.08
CA LEU A 138 -16.25 0.20 -3.36
C LEU A 138 -15.20 0.78 -2.41
N ARG A 139 -15.29 2.10 -2.14
CA ARG A 139 -14.43 2.77 -1.17
C ARG A 139 -14.53 2.13 0.21
N GLU A 140 -15.74 1.95 0.70
CA GLU A 140 -15.96 1.36 2.03
C GLU A 140 -15.58 -0.12 2.06
N PHE A 141 -15.79 -0.85 0.97
CA PHE A 141 -15.34 -2.23 0.85
C PHE A 141 -13.82 -2.35 1.03
N VAL A 142 -13.04 -1.57 0.29
CA VAL A 142 -11.57 -1.61 0.36
C VAL A 142 -11.09 -1.08 1.71
N ALA A 143 -11.55 0.10 2.14
CA ALA A 143 -11.17 0.70 3.42
C ALA A 143 -11.51 -0.20 4.62
N GLY A 144 -12.68 -0.85 4.58
CA GLY A 144 -13.11 -1.80 5.59
C GLY A 144 -12.22 -3.05 5.66
N HIS A 145 -11.69 -3.53 4.54
CA HIS A 145 -10.72 -4.63 4.55
C HIS A 145 -9.35 -4.17 5.08
N LEU A 146 -8.87 -2.98 4.68
CA LEU A 146 -7.62 -2.43 5.18
C LEU A 146 -7.64 -2.22 6.70
N ARG A 147 -8.73 -1.66 7.26
CA ARG A 147 -8.88 -1.46 8.72
C ARG A 147 -8.95 -2.77 9.49
N ARG A 148 -9.68 -3.75 8.96
CA ARG A 148 -9.82 -5.07 9.61
C ARG A 148 -8.57 -5.91 9.48
N ARG A 149 -7.77 -5.69 8.44
CA ARG A 149 -6.56 -6.46 8.11
C ARG A 149 -6.83 -7.97 8.02
N ASN A 150 -8.07 -8.34 7.69
CA ASN A 150 -8.56 -9.70 7.80
C ASN A 150 -7.64 -10.69 7.05
N GLU A 151 -7.22 -11.69 7.79
CA GLU A 151 -6.38 -12.84 7.40
C GLU A 151 -7.15 -13.86 6.55
#